data_AF-A0A959B6Z2-F1
#
_entry.id   AF-A0A959B6Z2-F1
#
_cell.length_a   1.000
_cell.length_b   1.000
_cell.length_c   1.000
_cell.angle_alpha   90.00
_cell.angle_beta   90.00
_cell.angle_gamma   90.00
#
_symmetry.space_group_name_H-M   'P 1'
#
loop_
_entity.id
_entity.type
_entity.pdbx_description
1 polymer ?
#
loop_
_entity_poly.entity_id
_entity_poly.type
_entity_poly.pdbx_seq_one_letter_code
_entity_poly.pdbx_strand_id
1 'polypeptide(L)'
;MKTYQITIAAILLVAVGFAAGFFTHRAMSVKRIQRVAQLRSSAGFEDNLFRIIQPSEEQRAQLSPIVQRYAGQIADNNQESRRRQKELVDSMHLEIKPLLTEKQLEQLDRFSRRFRDYKNHRRKKDGKKSHPREKNEE
;
A
#
# COMPACT_ATOMS: atom_id res chain seq x y z
N MET A 1 -11.95 -34.19 -38.49
CA MET A 1 -11.45 -34.41 -37.11
C MET A 1 -10.12 -33.71 -36.80
N LYS A 2 -9.22 -33.48 -37.78
CA LYS A 2 -7.89 -32.85 -37.53
C LYS A 2 -7.92 -31.33 -37.28
N THR A 3 -8.89 -30.61 -37.81
CA THR A 3 -9.01 -29.13 -37.66
C THR A 3 -9.38 -28.70 -36.24
N TYR A 4 -10.22 -29.47 -35.54
CA TYR A 4 -10.59 -29.19 -34.14
C TYR A 4 -9.43 -29.39 -33.16
N GLN A 5 -8.51 -30.32 -33.46
CA GLN A 5 -7.32 -30.54 -32.63
C GLN A 5 -6.34 -29.36 -32.75
N ILE A 6 -6.21 -28.79 -33.95
CA ILE A 6 -5.35 -27.62 -34.20
C ILE A 6 -5.91 -26.37 -33.50
N THR A 7 -7.22 -26.15 -33.54
CA THR A 7 -7.83 -24.98 -32.87
C THR A 7 -7.73 -25.08 -31.35
N ILE A 8 -7.92 -26.27 -30.77
CA ILE A 8 -7.74 -26.48 -29.31
C ILE A 8 -6.28 -26.25 -28.90
N ALA A 9 -5.32 -26.75 -29.68
CA ALA A 9 -3.90 -26.53 -29.42
C ALA A 9 -3.52 -25.03 -29.47
N ALA A 10 -4.07 -24.29 -30.44
CA ALA A 10 -3.84 -22.85 -30.54
C ALA A 10 -4.40 -22.07 -29.35
N ILE A 11 -5.62 -22.39 -28.90
CA ILE A 11 -6.25 -21.75 -27.74
C ILE A 11 -5.47 -22.05 -26.45
N LEU A 12 -5.00 -23.28 -26.26
CA LEU A 12 -4.17 -23.65 -25.11
C LEU A 12 -2.85 -22.86 -25.09
N LEU A 13 -2.20 -22.69 -26.23
CA LEU A 13 -0.94 -21.96 -26.32
C LEU A 13 -1.12 -20.47 -25.97
N VAL A 14 -2.22 -19.85 -26.45
CA VAL A 14 -2.59 -18.48 -26.10
C VAL A 14 -2.94 -18.37 -24.61
N ALA A 15 -3.69 -19.33 -24.05
CA ALA A 15 -4.06 -19.32 -22.64
C ALA A 15 -2.84 -19.44 -21.71
N VAL A 16 -1.84 -20.26 -22.07
CA VAL A 16 -0.58 -20.38 -21.33
C VAL A 16 0.22 -19.07 -21.40
N GLY A 17 0.34 -18.47 -22.59
CA GLY A 17 0.99 -17.16 -22.74
C GLY A 17 0.31 -16.05 -21.93
N PHE A 18 -1.02 -16.03 -21.92
CA PHE A 18 -1.82 -15.08 -21.15
C PHE A 18 -1.67 -15.30 -19.64
N ALA A 19 -1.70 -16.56 -19.18
CA ALA A 19 -1.49 -16.89 -17.77
C ALA A 19 -0.09 -16.49 -17.29
N ALA A 20 0.95 -16.76 -18.08
CA ALA A 20 2.32 -16.35 -17.78
C ALA A 20 2.46 -14.81 -17.70
N GLY A 21 1.89 -14.08 -18.66
CA GLY A 21 1.88 -12.61 -18.64
C GLY A 21 1.12 -12.03 -17.44
N PHE A 22 -0.04 -12.60 -17.11
CA PHE A 22 -0.86 -12.16 -15.98
C PHE A 22 -0.19 -12.42 -14.62
N PHE A 23 0.44 -13.58 -14.44
CA PHE A 23 1.19 -13.90 -13.21
C PHE A 23 2.39 -12.96 -13.01
N THR A 24 3.10 -12.62 -14.08
CA THR A 24 4.25 -11.71 -14.03
C THR A 24 3.82 -10.28 -13.66
N HIS A 25 2.70 -9.80 -14.20
CA HIS A 25 2.16 -8.47 -13.88
C HIS A 25 1.69 -8.35 -12.42
N ARG A 26 1.09 -9.41 -11.86
CA ARG A 26 0.60 -9.41 -10.47
C ARG A 26 1.74 -9.39 -9.44
N ALA A 27 2.86 -10.06 -9.72
CA ALA A 27 4.03 -10.07 -8.84
C ALA A 27 4.76 -8.72 -8.79
N MET A 28 4.76 -7.96 -9.90
CA MET A 28 5.44 -6.68 -10.01
C MET A 28 4.69 -5.54 -9.29
N SER A 29 3.36 -5.54 -9.33
CA SER A 29 2.51 -4.53 -8.68
C SER A 29 2.54 -4.61 -7.15
N VAL A 30 2.68 -5.80 -6.56
CA VAL A 30 2.76 -5.98 -5.10
C VAL A 30 4.08 -5.44 -4.54
N LYS A 31 5.20 -5.60 -5.26
CA LYS A 31 6.52 -5.09 -4.82
C LYS A 31 6.60 -3.55 -4.82
N ARG A 32 5.95 -2.87 -5.77
CA ARG A 32 5.88 -1.39 -5.77
C ARG A 32 5.05 -0.85 -4.60
N ILE A 33 3.94 -1.49 -4.26
CA ILE A 33 3.06 -1.07 -3.16
C ILE A 33 3.74 -1.26 -1.79
N GLN A 34 4.54 -2.31 -1.61
CA GLN A 34 5.33 -2.53 -0.38
C GLN A 34 6.44 -1.50 -0.22
N ARG A 35 7.14 -1.13 -1.30
CA ARG A 35 8.18 -0.08 -1.27
C ARG A 35 7.61 1.30 -0.89
N VAL A 36 6.42 1.64 -1.39
CA VAL A 36 5.71 2.88 -1.01
C VAL A 36 5.13 2.82 0.40
N ALA A 37 4.79 1.63 0.90
CA ALA A 37 4.36 1.46 2.29
C ALA A 37 5.53 1.62 3.27
N GLN A 38 6.72 1.12 2.93
CA GLN A 38 7.94 1.31 3.73
C GLN A 38 8.37 2.78 3.79
N LEU A 39 8.22 3.53 2.69
CA LEU A 39 8.46 4.99 2.66
C LEU A 39 7.58 5.82 3.61
N ARG A 40 6.49 5.24 4.14
CA ARG A 40 5.61 5.88 5.12
C ARG A 40 6.00 5.58 6.57
N SER A 41 6.96 4.70 6.78
CA SER A 41 7.56 4.41 8.07
C SER A 41 8.91 5.14 8.18
N SER A 42 9.27 5.59 9.37
CA SER A 42 10.53 6.29 9.62
C SER A 42 11.74 5.46 9.16
N ALA A 43 11.74 4.17 9.47
CA ALA A 43 12.77 3.21 9.08
C ALA A 43 12.89 3.02 7.55
N GLY A 44 11.77 2.93 6.83
CA GLY A 44 11.81 2.74 5.38
C GLY A 44 12.14 4.00 4.58
N PHE A 45 12.03 5.19 5.18
CA PHE A 45 12.56 6.43 4.60
C PHE A 45 14.09 6.46 4.69
N GLU A 46 14.65 6.13 5.86
CA GLU A 46 16.10 6.06 6.08
C GLU A 46 16.77 5.06 5.13
N ASP A 47 16.26 3.83 5.06
CA ASP A 47 16.79 2.79 4.17
C ASP A 47 16.77 3.22 2.68
N ASN A 48 15.72 3.92 2.26
CA ASN A 48 15.63 4.36 0.87
C ASN A 48 16.60 5.50 0.58
N LEU A 49 16.76 6.46 1.49
CA LEU A 49 17.69 7.56 1.32
C LEU A 49 19.13 7.06 1.25
N PHE A 50 19.54 6.17 2.16
CA PHE A 50 20.89 5.61 2.17
C PHE A 50 21.17 4.69 0.98
N ARG A 51 20.15 4.03 0.43
CA ARG A 51 20.28 3.29 -0.83
C ARG A 51 20.52 4.20 -2.05
N ILE A 52 20.02 5.43 -2.02
CA ILE A 52 20.20 6.40 -3.12
C ILE A 52 21.57 7.05 -3.01
N ILE A 53 21.91 7.59 -1.84
CA ILE A 53 23.13 8.41 -1.67
C ILE A 53 24.39 7.57 -1.37
N GLN A 54 24.21 6.29 -0.99
CA GLN A 54 25.28 5.33 -0.70
C GLN A 54 26.41 5.94 0.15
N PRO A 55 26.10 6.41 1.38
CA PRO A 55 27.08 7.11 2.21
C PRO A 55 28.15 6.14 2.74
N SER A 56 29.35 6.66 3.05
CA SER A 56 30.35 5.90 3.83
C SER A 56 29.83 5.57 5.23
N GLU A 57 30.47 4.66 5.95
CA GLU A 57 30.04 4.29 7.32
C GLU A 57 30.07 5.50 8.27
N GLU A 58 31.12 6.33 8.19
CA GLU A 58 31.26 7.56 8.97
C GLU A 58 30.15 8.57 8.63
N GLN A 59 29.87 8.77 7.34
CA GLN A 59 28.78 9.63 6.89
C GLN A 59 27.42 9.09 7.33
N ARG A 60 27.23 7.77 7.30
CA ARG A 60 25.99 7.12 7.73
C ARG A 60 25.75 7.35 9.22
N ALA A 61 26.78 7.22 10.05
CA ALA A 61 26.68 7.48 11.50
C ALA A 61 26.27 8.93 11.80
N GLN A 62 26.77 9.89 11.01
CA GLN A 62 26.43 11.31 11.16
C GLN A 62 25.03 11.64 10.62
N LEU A 63 24.63 11.03 9.50
CA LEU A 63 23.37 11.33 8.83
C LEU A 63 22.17 10.62 9.47
N SER A 64 22.35 9.42 10.03
CA SER A 64 21.26 8.62 10.62
C SER A 64 20.39 9.41 11.62
N PRO A 65 20.93 10.11 12.64
CA PRO A 65 20.08 10.86 13.58
C PRO A 65 19.30 12.02 12.90
N ILE A 66 19.88 12.65 11.87
CA ILE A 66 19.21 13.71 11.11
C ILE A 66 18.03 13.13 10.34
N VAL A 67 18.29 12.04 9.62
CA VAL A 67 17.29 11.37 8.77
C VAL A 67 16.16 10.83 9.62
N GLN A 68 16.45 10.20 10.76
CA GLN A 68 15.43 9.68 11.68
C GLN A 68 14.50 10.77 12.22
N ARG A 69 15.06 11.92 12.61
CA ARG A 69 14.26 13.06 13.10
C ARG A 69 13.25 13.54 12.06
N TYR A 70 13.70 13.78 10.83
CA TYR A 70 12.80 14.23 9.76
C TYR A 70 11.84 13.14 9.31
N ALA A 71 12.26 11.88 9.31
CA ALA A 71 11.39 10.76 9.00
C ALA A 71 10.23 10.64 10.02
N GLY A 72 10.49 10.91 11.31
CA GLY A 72 9.47 11.02 12.35
C GLY A 72 8.49 12.17 12.07
N GLN A 73 9.00 13.38 11.83
CA GLN A 73 8.15 14.55 11.53
C GLN A 73 7.27 14.34 10.28
N ILE A 74 7.80 13.70 9.24
CA ILE A 74 7.05 13.35 8.04
C ILE A 74 5.96 12.31 8.37
N ALA A 75 6.26 11.33 9.22
CA ALA A 75 5.26 10.34 9.65
C ALA A 75 4.11 11.00 10.41
N ASP A 76 4.42 11.90 11.34
CA ASP A 76 3.44 12.65 12.14
C ASP A 76 2.56 13.54 11.25
N ASN A 77 3.18 14.32 10.34
CA ASN A 77 2.44 15.17 9.40
C ASN A 77 1.52 14.34 8.48
N ASN A 78 1.98 13.17 8.03
CA ASN A 78 1.16 12.26 7.25
C ASN A 78 -0.02 11.69 8.05
N GLN A 79 0.18 11.37 9.33
CA GLN A 79 -0.89 10.90 10.20
C GLN A 79 -1.93 12.00 10.42
N GLU A 80 -1.49 13.22 10.71
CA GLU A 80 -2.37 14.35 10.91
C GLU A 80 -3.15 14.71 9.64
N SER A 81 -2.46 14.81 8.50
CA SER A 81 -3.09 15.08 7.20
C SER A 81 -4.18 14.06 6.87
N ARG A 82 -3.95 12.77 7.16
CA ARG A 82 -4.99 11.73 6.98
C ARG A 82 -6.17 11.89 7.92
N ARG A 83 -5.95 12.37 9.15
CA ARG A 83 -7.03 12.65 10.10
C ARG A 83 -7.89 13.80 9.57
N ARG A 84 -7.27 14.92 9.23
CA ARG A 84 -7.97 16.10 8.68
C ARG A 84 -8.72 15.76 7.39
N GLN A 85 -8.11 15.01 6.48
CA GLN A 85 -8.77 14.57 5.25
C GLN A 85 -10.00 13.70 5.54
N LYS A 86 -9.94 12.83 6.56
CA LYS A 86 -11.10 12.03 6.98
C LYS A 86 -12.22 12.93 7.51
N GLU A 87 -11.89 13.89 8.37
CA GLU A 87 -12.86 14.83 8.94
C GLU A 87 -13.56 15.62 7.83
N LEU A 88 -12.82 16.13 6.84
CA LEU A 88 -13.39 16.84 5.69
C LEU A 88 -14.36 15.98 4.87
N VAL A 89 -14.00 14.72 4.59
CA VAL A 89 -14.87 13.80 3.85
C VAL A 89 -16.12 13.45 4.66
N ASP A 90 -15.97 13.20 5.96
CA ASP A 90 -17.11 12.91 6.84
C ASP A 90 -18.07 14.11 6.92
N SER A 91 -17.55 15.34 7.04
CA SER A 91 -18.37 16.56 7.03
C SER A 91 -19.09 16.76 5.70
N MET A 92 -18.38 16.63 4.58
CA MET A 92 -19.00 16.69 3.25
C MET A 92 -20.11 15.64 3.09
N HIS A 93 -19.89 14.41 3.57
CA HIS A 93 -20.90 13.36 3.54
C HIS A 93 -22.16 13.75 4.31
N LEU A 94 -22.04 14.34 5.50
CA LEU A 94 -23.18 14.79 6.29
C LEU A 94 -23.95 15.90 5.58
N GLU A 95 -23.24 16.81 4.93
CA GLU A 95 -23.81 17.97 4.25
C GLU A 95 -24.58 17.59 2.98
N ILE A 96 -24.07 16.63 2.20
CA ILE A 96 -24.74 16.16 0.98
C ILE A 96 -25.86 15.16 1.26
N LYS A 97 -25.80 14.39 2.37
CA LYS A 97 -26.75 13.33 2.70
C LYS A 97 -28.23 13.73 2.57
N PRO A 98 -28.70 14.88 3.10
CA PRO A 98 -30.11 15.27 3.00
C PRO A 98 -30.55 15.64 1.57
N LEU A 99 -29.62 15.87 0.65
CA LEU A 99 -29.89 16.26 -0.74
C LEU A 99 -29.98 15.07 -1.69
N LEU A 100 -29.73 13.86 -1.19
CA LEU A 100 -29.65 12.65 -2.00
C LEU A 100 -30.96 11.85 -1.96
N THR A 101 -31.30 11.25 -3.10
CA THR A 101 -32.35 10.22 -3.17
C THR A 101 -31.91 8.95 -2.45
N GLU A 102 -32.87 8.10 -2.08
CA GLU A 102 -32.58 6.81 -1.42
C GLU A 102 -31.61 5.93 -2.23
N LYS A 103 -31.78 5.87 -3.55
CA LYS A 103 -30.88 5.13 -4.45
C LYS A 103 -29.45 5.68 -4.42
N GLN A 104 -29.28 6.99 -4.29
CA GLN A 104 -27.97 7.64 -4.20
C GLN A 104 -27.34 7.46 -2.81
N LEU A 105 -28.15 7.44 -1.75
CA LEU A 105 -27.68 7.13 -0.40
C LEU A 105 -27.09 5.71 -0.31
N GLU A 106 -27.73 4.71 -0.92
CA GLU A 106 -27.17 3.36 -0.99
C GLU A 106 -25.84 3.31 -1.76
N GLN A 107 -25.72 4.08 -2.85
CA GLN A 107 -24.47 4.19 -3.60
C GLN A 107 -23.35 4.80 -2.76
N LEU A 108 -23.66 5.86 -2.01
CA LEU A 108 -22.74 6.54 -1.11
C LEU A 108 -22.28 5.62 0.03
N ASP A 109 -23.18 4.81 0.58
CA ASP A 109 -22.86 3.83 1.62
C ASP A 109 -21.96 2.71 1.08
N ARG A 110 -22.24 2.18 -0.12
CA ARG A 110 -21.38 1.17 -0.76
C ARG A 110 -19.98 1.72 -1.03
N PHE A 111 -19.88 2.97 -1.49
CA PHE A 111 -18.61 3.66 -1.69
C PHE A 111 -17.84 3.79 -0.36
N SER A 112 -18.50 4.25 0.70
CA SER A 112 -17.92 4.41 2.03
C SER A 112 -17.41 3.10 2.64
N ARG A 113 -18.18 2.00 2.50
CA ARG A 113 -17.79 0.66 2.98
C ARG A 113 -16.53 0.15 2.28
N ARG A 114 -16.46 0.24 0.94
CA ARG A 114 -15.27 -0.14 0.17
C ARG A 114 -14.02 0.60 0.62
N PHE A 115 -14.16 1.89 0.94
CA PHE A 115 -13.05 2.72 1.40
C PHE A 115 -12.57 2.32 2.81
N ARG A 116 -13.49 1.97 3.73
CA ARG A 116 -13.16 1.44 5.07
C ARG A 116 -12.51 0.06 4.99
N ASP A 117 -13.04 -0.85 4.19
CA ASP A 117 -12.55 -2.21 4.09
C ASP A 117 -11.13 -2.27 3.52
N TYR A 118 -10.83 -1.46 2.50
CA TYR A 118 -9.47 -1.36 1.96
C TYR A 118 -8.42 -0.94 3.03
N LYS A 119 -8.81 -0.08 3.97
CA LYS A 119 -7.95 0.38 5.08
C LYS A 119 -7.73 -0.72 6.13
N ASN A 120 -8.76 -1.50 6.45
CA ASN A 120 -8.69 -2.58 7.45
C ASN A 120 -7.86 -3.78 6.96
N HIS A 121 -7.93 -4.11 5.66
CA HIS A 121 -7.13 -5.20 5.07
C HIS A 121 -5.62 -4.90 5.06
N ARG A 122 -5.21 -3.63 4.95
CA ARG A 122 -3.78 -3.24 5.08
C ARG A 122 -3.26 -3.43 6.50
N ARG A 123 -4.02 -3.04 7.53
CA ARG A 123 -3.61 -3.18 8.95
C ARG A 123 -3.39 -4.63 9.38
N LYS A 124 -4.24 -5.57 8.93
CA LYS A 124 -4.09 -7.00 9.26
C LYS A 124 -2.86 -7.67 8.62
N LYS A 125 -2.34 -7.13 7.51
CA LYS A 125 -1.18 -7.72 6.80
C LYS A 125 0.15 -7.29 7.42
N ASP A 126 0.22 -6.08 7.98
CA ASP A 126 1.45 -5.56 8.60
C ASP A 126 1.66 -6.05 10.04
N GLY A 127 0.60 -6.38 10.78
CA GLY A 127 0.69 -6.89 12.16
C GLY A 127 1.21 -8.33 12.33
N LYS A 128 1.48 -9.07 11.25
CA LYS A 128 1.97 -10.46 11.30
C LYS A 128 3.50 -10.60 11.21
N LYS A 129 4.26 -9.50 11.11
CA LYS A 129 5.73 -9.52 10.95
C LYS A 129 6.54 -8.90 12.09
N SER A 130 5.89 -8.44 13.16
CA SER A 130 6.61 -7.99 14.36
C SER A 130 6.99 -9.21 15.20
N HIS A 131 8.15 -9.82 14.90
CA HIS A 131 8.80 -10.67 15.90
C HIS A 131 9.05 -9.80 17.15
N PRO A 132 8.64 -10.24 18.35
CA PRO A 132 9.08 -9.59 19.58
C PRO A 132 10.60 -9.70 19.59
N ARG A 133 11.28 -8.56 19.59
CA ARG A 133 12.72 -8.52 19.89
C ARG A 133 12.80 -8.90 21.37
N GLU A 134 13.16 -10.16 21.64
CA GLU A 134 13.51 -10.59 22.99
C GLU A 134 14.52 -9.59 23.53
N LYS A 135 14.11 -8.90 24.59
CA LYS A 135 15.02 -8.15 25.43
C LYS A 135 15.89 -9.21 26.11
N ASN A 136 17.12 -9.36 25.64
CA ASN A 136 18.15 -10.01 26.43
C ASN A 136 18.52 -9.01 27.53
N GLU A 137 17.90 -9.17 28.69
CA GLU A 137 18.45 -8.76 29.97
C GLU A 137 19.28 -9.94 30.47
N GLU A 138 20.61 -9.79 30.42
CA GLU A 138 21.63 -10.28 31.37
C GLU A 138 23.03 -9.97 30.83
#